data_AF-A0AAU9VH79-F1
#
_entry.id   AF-A0AAU9VH79-F1
#
_cell.length_a   1.000
_cell.length_b   1.000
_cell.length_c   1.000
_cell.angle_alpha   90.00
_cell.angle_beta   90.00
_cell.angle_gamma   90.00
#
_symmetry.space_group_name_H-M   'P 1'
#
loop_
_entity.id
_entity.type
_entity.pdbx_description
1 polymer ?
#
loop_
_entity_poly.entity_id
_entity_poly.type
_entity_poly.pdbx_seq_one_letter_code
_entity_poly.pdbx_strand_id
1 'polypeptide(L)'
;MVATNAFGMGIDKSNVRFVIHHNMPKELEGYYQEAGRAGRDGQAATCILLFNGKDIRTNQFFIEQLDESHDDQNYLAVVKKRANDRLSQMVDYSKTTQCLRYKLMTYFDEKAPTQCNQCFNCLNHYKSVNVTMEAQKIMSCILRMHERYGTGLVIDVLRGAKTQRILDLDFHELSTYGIMNSYDKSRIEIIIQGLIDVDYIERLTDQYNILKITEKGKSFLINRSDLSIRLPKEKQKPETRTTVHEVDTDLLQALKSIRKELADKRGVPPFIIFSDVSLIDMCSLMPRNPEQFLAVKGVGKKKLELYGAQFLECIHEYI
;
A
#
# COMPACT_ATOMS: atom_id res chain seq x y z
N MET A 1 1.81 23.87 -5.35
CA MET A 1 3.24 23.97 -5.03
C MET A 1 3.80 22.56 -4.96
N VAL A 2 4.93 22.30 -5.61
CA VAL A 2 5.71 21.07 -5.47
C VAL A 2 7.05 21.49 -4.89
N ALA A 3 7.49 20.85 -3.80
CA ALA A 3 8.63 21.31 -3.01
C ALA A 3 9.43 20.11 -2.48
N THR A 4 10.73 20.32 -2.28
CA THR A 4 11.56 19.45 -1.45
C THR A 4 11.49 19.91 0.01
N ASN A 5 12.02 19.10 0.93
CA ASN A 5 12.05 19.43 2.37
C ASN A 5 12.70 20.79 2.64
N ALA A 6 13.72 21.16 1.86
CA ALA A 6 14.41 22.44 1.96
C ALA A 6 13.51 23.65 1.63
N PHE A 7 12.56 23.49 0.71
CA PHE A 7 11.72 24.59 0.22
C PHE A 7 10.39 24.71 0.98
N GLY A 8 9.98 23.68 1.72
CA GLY A 8 8.78 23.73 2.55
C GLY A 8 8.92 24.58 3.82
N MET A 9 10.15 24.75 4.33
CA MET A 9 10.42 25.54 5.54
C MET A 9 10.17 27.03 5.28
N GLY A 10 9.33 27.67 6.10
CA GLY A 10 9.01 29.11 6.00
C GLY A 10 7.70 29.47 5.28
N ILE A 11 7.05 28.53 4.59
CA ILE A 11 5.72 28.76 4.01
C ILE A 11 4.64 28.44 5.04
N ASP A 12 4.01 29.50 5.57
CA ASP A 12 2.90 29.41 6.51
C ASP A 12 1.58 29.87 5.87
N LYS A 13 0.91 28.94 5.20
CA LYS A 13 -0.41 29.17 4.61
C LYS A 13 -1.44 28.39 5.41
N SER A 14 -2.38 29.09 6.04
CA SER A 14 -3.32 28.47 6.98
C SER A 14 -4.32 27.51 6.32
N ASN A 15 -4.68 27.77 5.07
CA ASN A 15 -5.75 27.08 4.33
C ASN A 15 -5.26 26.00 3.36
N VAL A 16 -4.15 25.32 3.66
CA VAL A 16 -3.68 24.17 2.88
C VAL A 16 -4.62 22.98 3.12
N ARG A 17 -5.31 22.52 2.07
CA ARG A 17 -6.29 21.41 2.16
C ARG A 17 -5.69 20.03 1.99
N PHE A 18 -4.54 19.92 1.34
CA PHE A 18 -3.85 18.65 1.20
C PHE A 18 -2.34 18.81 1.20
N VAL A 19 -1.67 17.82 1.79
CA VAL A 19 -0.22 17.62 1.70
C VAL A 19 -0.02 16.21 1.16
N ILE A 20 0.77 16.09 0.09
CA ILE A 20 1.05 14.80 -0.56
C ILE A 20 2.56 14.56 -0.47
N HIS A 21 2.92 13.52 0.26
CA HIS A 21 4.26 12.96 0.27
C HIS A 21 4.39 11.96 -0.87
N HIS A 22 5.02 12.39 -1.96
CA HIS A 22 5.26 11.53 -3.11
C HIS A 22 6.31 10.45 -2.83
N ASN A 23 7.29 10.75 -1.98
CA ASN A 23 8.29 9.81 -1.49
C ASN A 23 8.15 9.68 0.02
N MET A 24 8.44 8.49 0.54
CA MET A 24 8.45 8.26 1.98
C MET A 24 9.51 9.13 2.68
N PRO A 25 9.13 9.94 3.69
CA PRO A 25 10.07 10.61 4.56
C PRO A 25 11.07 9.66 5.23
N LYS A 26 12.19 10.21 5.69
CA LYS A 26 13.24 9.44 6.38
C LYS A 26 12.89 9.08 7.83
N GLU A 27 12.00 9.85 8.46
CA GLU A 27 11.64 9.73 9.88
C GLU A 27 10.24 10.31 10.13
N LEU A 28 9.63 9.92 11.26
CA LEU A 28 8.26 10.30 11.61
C LEU A 28 8.12 11.77 12.02
N GLU A 29 9.14 12.36 12.63
CA GLU A 29 9.16 13.77 13.00
C GLU A 29 9.07 14.66 11.78
N GLY A 30 9.85 14.35 10.74
CA GLY A 30 9.80 15.04 9.46
C GLY A 30 8.41 14.93 8.83
N TYR A 31 7.87 13.72 8.76
CA TYR A 31 6.51 13.49 8.27
C TYR A 31 5.46 14.30 9.05
N TYR A 32 5.51 14.27 10.38
CA TYR A 32 4.57 14.98 11.25
C TYR A 32 4.60 16.49 11.02
N GLN A 33 5.80 17.09 10.98
CA GLN A 33 5.95 18.53 10.73
C GLN A 33 5.47 18.94 9.34
N GLU A 34 5.79 18.14 8.31
CA GLU A 34 5.41 18.42 6.92
C GLU A 34 3.90 18.25 6.71
N ALA A 35 3.33 17.13 7.18
CA ALA A 35 1.89 16.85 7.12
C ALA A 35 1.08 17.88 7.94
N GLY A 36 1.61 18.32 9.09
CA GLY A 36 1.01 19.34 9.96
C GLY A 36 0.93 20.76 9.37
N ARG A 37 1.41 20.96 8.13
CA ARG A 37 1.15 22.20 7.38
C ARG A 37 -0.27 22.26 6.83
N ALA A 38 -0.95 21.11 6.71
CA ALA A 38 -2.34 21.05 6.26
C ALA A 38 -3.30 21.48 7.38
N GLY A 39 -4.36 22.20 7.06
CA GLY A 39 -5.47 22.42 8.01
C GLY A 39 -5.17 23.32 9.20
N ARG A 40 -4.22 24.25 9.12
CA ARG A 40 -3.89 25.17 10.23
C ARG A 40 -5.03 26.15 10.59
N ASP A 41 -5.95 26.38 9.66
CA ASP A 41 -7.22 27.09 9.88
C ASP A 41 -8.29 26.24 10.63
N GLY A 42 -7.95 25.02 11.05
CA GLY A 42 -8.85 24.08 11.73
C GLY A 42 -9.86 23.38 10.82
N GLN A 43 -9.87 23.70 9.53
CA GLN A 43 -10.76 23.07 8.56
C GLN A 43 -10.20 21.73 8.09
N ALA A 44 -11.10 20.85 7.62
CA ALA A 44 -10.73 19.53 7.13
C ALA A 44 -9.60 19.59 6.09
N ALA A 45 -8.60 18.73 6.29
CA ALA A 45 -7.45 18.61 5.41
C ALA A 45 -7.03 17.14 5.31
N THR A 46 -6.35 16.78 4.22
CA THR A 46 -5.96 15.41 3.93
C THR A 46 -4.45 15.31 3.75
N CYS A 47 -3.82 14.40 4.48
CA CYS A 47 -2.40 14.08 4.31
C CYS A 47 -2.29 12.71 3.63
N ILE A 48 -1.59 12.65 2.50
CA ILE A 48 -1.47 11.45 1.67
C ILE A 48 0.00 11.08 1.57
N LEU A 49 0.34 9.85 1.96
CA LEU A 49 1.66 9.27 1.78
C LEU A 49 1.60 8.21 0.67
N LEU A 50 2.32 8.45 -0.42
CA LEU A 50 2.49 7.48 -1.50
C LEU A 50 3.70 6.60 -1.20
N PHE A 51 3.47 5.44 -0.60
CA PHE A 51 4.55 4.54 -0.20
C PHE A 51 5.08 3.72 -1.38
N ASN A 52 6.41 3.74 -1.57
CA ASN A 52 7.12 2.83 -2.46
C ASN A 52 8.30 2.19 -1.73
N GLY A 53 8.45 0.85 -1.82
CA GLY A 53 9.57 0.14 -1.21
C GLY A 53 10.96 0.57 -1.71
N LYS A 54 11.04 1.23 -2.88
CA LYS A 54 12.29 1.83 -3.37
C LYS A 54 12.77 3.00 -2.50
N ASP A 55 11.84 3.75 -1.90
CA ASP A 55 12.17 4.90 -1.04
C ASP A 55 12.94 4.46 0.21
N ILE A 56 12.72 3.24 0.69
CA ILE A 56 13.48 2.66 1.81
C ILE A 56 14.97 2.59 1.44
N ARG A 57 15.29 2.04 0.26
CA ARG A 57 16.68 1.88 -0.19
C ARG A 57 17.35 3.22 -0.44
N THR A 58 16.61 4.18 -0.99
CA THR A 58 17.10 5.55 -1.18
C THR A 58 17.46 6.20 0.15
N ASN A 59 16.62 6.07 1.17
CA ASN A 59 16.94 6.60 2.51
C ASN A 59 18.11 5.85 3.16
N GLN A 60 18.20 4.52 3.02
CA GLN A 60 19.35 3.74 3.50
C GLN A 60 20.66 4.19 2.86
N PHE A 61 20.67 4.41 1.54
CA PHE A 61 21.83 4.94 0.83
C PHE A 61 22.27 6.30 1.39
N PHE A 62 21.33 7.23 1.66
CA PHE A 62 21.67 8.52 2.27
C PHE A 62 22.21 8.38 3.69
N ILE A 63 21.73 7.41 4.48
CA ILE A 63 22.26 7.12 5.82
C ILE A 63 23.68 6.56 5.73
N GLU A 64 23.95 5.68 4.78
CA GLU A 64 25.29 5.11 4.54
C GLU A 64 26.29 6.18 4.12
N GLN A 65 25.84 7.18 3.34
CA GLN A 65 26.60 8.35 2.92
C GLN A 65 26.72 9.44 4.01
N LEU A 66 26.14 9.25 5.21
CA LEU A 66 26.37 10.19 6.31
C LEU A 66 27.86 10.25 6.63
N ASP A 67 28.32 11.50 6.59
CA ASP A 67 29.68 12.02 6.57
C ASP A 67 30.79 11.11 7.12
N GLU A 68 31.70 10.70 6.23
CA GLU A 68 32.99 10.06 6.56
C GLU A 68 34.03 11.09 7.09
N SER A 69 33.70 12.39 7.13
CA SER A 69 34.61 13.46 7.57
C SER A 69 34.83 13.53 9.08
N HIS A 70 34.10 12.74 9.87
CA HIS A 70 34.34 12.61 11.31
C HIS A 70 35.33 11.47 11.56
N ASP A 71 36.50 11.78 12.13
CA ASP A 71 37.53 10.80 12.49
C ASP A 71 37.04 9.76 13.52
N ASP A 72 35.96 10.04 14.25
CA ASP A 72 35.37 9.13 15.22
C ASP A 72 34.38 8.13 14.58
N GLN A 73 34.93 6.98 14.18
CA GLN A 73 34.17 5.84 13.64
C GLN A 73 33.09 5.32 14.60
N ASN A 74 33.31 5.40 15.92
CA ASN A 74 32.32 4.96 16.91
C ASN A 74 31.14 5.93 16.96
N TYR A 75 31.40 7.24 16.93
CA TYR A 75 30.36 8.25 16.83
C TYR A 75 29.53 8.07 15.55
N LEU A 76 30.18 7.88 14.40
CA LEU A 76 29.49 7.70 13.13
C LEU A 76 28.60 6.45 13.13
N ALA A 77 29.07 5.35 13.72
CA ALA A 77 28.27 4.13 13.89
C ALA A 77 27.00 4.38 14.72
N VAL A 78 27.10 5.15 15.81
CA VAL A 78 25.95 5.52 16.66
C VAL A 78 24.96 6.40 15.90
N VAL A 79 25.44 7.37 15.13
CA VAL A 79 24.59 8.25 14.31
C VAL A 79 23.85 7.46 13.23
N LYS A 80 24.55 6.62 12.48
CA LYS A 80 23.95 5.77 11.45
C LYS A 80 22.94 4.79 12.05
N LYS A 81 23.21 4.25 13.24
CA LYS A 81 22.27 3.39 13.98
C LYS A 81 20.98 4.15 14.30
N ARG A 82 21.07 5.31 14.93
CA ARG A 82 19.89 6.14 15.26
C ARG A 82 19.07 6.53 14.04
N ALA A 83 19.73 6.86 12.92
CA ALA A 83 19.05 7.20 11.67
C ALA A 83 18.31 5.99 11.08
N ASN A 84 18.90 4.79 11.13
CA ASN A 84 18.25 3.55 10.73
C ASN A 84 17.06 3.20 11.64
N ASP A 85 17.18 3.43 12.94
CA ASP A 85 16.08 3.22 13.89
C ASP A 85 14.85 4.06 13.53
N ARG A 86 15.06 5.35 13.24
CA ARG A 86 13.98 6.27 12.81
C ARG A 86 13.40 5.90 11.44
N LEU A 87 14.25 5.49 10.51
CA LEU A 87 13.79 5.01 9.20
C LEU A 87 12.91 3.77 9.36
N SER A 88 13.29 2.83 10.22
CA SER A 88 12.48 1.63 10.51
C SER A 88 11.12 2.00 11.06
N GLN A 89 11.05 2.95 11.99
CA GLN A 89 9.79 3.44 12.56
C GLN A 89 8.89 4.09 11.48
N MET A 90 9.48 4.81 10.52
CA MET A 90 8.72 5.39 9.40
C MET A 90 8.23 4.32 8.41
N VAL A 91 9.03 3.27 8.18
CA VAL A 91 8.60 2.10 7.39
C VAL A 91 7.44 1.38 8.07
N ASP A 92 7.53 1.17 9.38
CA ASP A 92 6.48 0.54 10.17
C ASP A 92 5.18 1.36 10.12
N TYR A 93 5.27 2.69 10.27
CA TYR A 93 4.13 3.58 10.12
C TYR A 93 3.49 3.48 8.73
N SER A 94 4.30 3.37 7.67
CA SER A 94 3.82 3.29 6.29
C SER A 94 3.13 1.96 5.97
N LYS A 95 3.46 0.90 6.71
CA LYS A 95 2.92 -0.45 6.48
C LYS A 95 1.86 -0.88 7.50
N THR A 96 1.71 -0.15 8.60
CA THR A 96 0.81 -0.53 9.70
C THR A 96 -0.64 -0.64 9.25
N THR A 97 -1.37 -1.55 9.89
CA THR A 97 -2.82 -1.73 9.75
C THR A 97 -3.60 -1.10 10.91
N GLN A 98 -2.89 -0.58 11.90
CA GLN A 98 -3.46 0.13 13.05
C GLN A 98 -3.89 1.55 12.69
N CYS A 99 -4.62 2.22 13.59
CA CYS A 99 -4.96 3.61 13.40
C CYS A 99 -3.69 4.46 13.22
N LEU A 100 -3.60 5.21 12.10
CA LEU A 100 -2.45 6.05 11.80
C LEU A 100 -2.26 7.16 12.86
N ARG A 101 -3.36 7.73 13.37
CA ARG A 101 -3.30 8.73 14.45
C ARG A 101 -2.80 8.13 15.76
N TYR A 102 -3.28 6.93 16.11
CA TYR A 102 -2.79 6.19 17.28
C TYR A 102 -1.28 5.97 17.19
N LYS A 103 -0.80 5.40 16.07
CA LYS A 103 0.64 5.15 15.84
C LYS A 103 1.47 6.42 15.93
N LEU A 104 0.99 7.52 15.33
CA LEU A 104 1.71 8.79 15.32
C LEU A 104 1.77 9.45 16.70
N MET A 105 0.68 9.39 17.47
CA MET A 105 0.65 9.96 18.83
C MET A 105 1.47 9.11 19.81
N THR A 106 1.35 7.78 19.75
CA THR A 106 2.15 6.88 20.61
C THR A 106 3.65 7.00 20.31
N TYR A 107 4.03 7.33 19.08
CA TYR A 107 5.42 7.65 18.74
C TYR A 107 5.98 8.84 19.55
N PHE A 108 5.15 9.83 19.84
CA PHE A 108 5.50 11.00 20.66
C PHE A 108 5.14 10.82 22.14
N ASP A 109 4.98 9.58 22.60
CA ASP A 109 4.57 9.23 23.97
C ASP A 109 3.23 9.87 24.41
N GLU A 110 2.37 10.23 23.45
CA GLU A 110 1.06 10.82 23.73
C GLU A 110 -0.04 9.75 23.83
N LYS A 111 -0.98 9.97 24.74
CA LYS A 111 -2.18 9.14 24.87
C LYS A 111 -3.10 9.35 23.67
N ALA A 112 -3.44 8.27 22.97
CA ALA A 112 -4.34 8.32 21.83
C ALA A 112 -5.42 7.23 21.91
N PRO A 113 -6.62 7.49 21.40
CA PRO A 113 -7.59 6.43 21.19
C PRO A 113 -7.05 5.42 20.18
N THR A 114 -7.35 4.14 20.37
CA THR A 114 -6.94 3.06 19.46
C THR A 114 -7.54 3.20 18.06
N GLN A 115 -8.60 4.01 17.92
CA GLN A 115 -9.25 4.34 16.64
C GLN A 115 -9.62 5.82 16.60
N CYS A 116 -9.29 6.50 15.49
CA CYS A 116 -9.63 7.91 15.27
C CYS A 116 -10.84 8.11 14.34
N ASN A 117 -11.33 7.06 13.68
CA ASN A 117 -12.45 7.08 12.73
C ASN A 117 -12.30 8.06 11.54
N GLN A 118 -11.10 8.59 11.30
CA GLN A 118 -10.83 9.58 10.24
C GLN A 118 -9.64 9.20 9.35
N CYS A 119 -8.70 8.39 9.85
CA CYS A 119 -7.57 7.94 9.02
C CYS A 119 -7.96 6.77 8.12
N PHE A 120 -7.22 6.58 7.04
CA PHE A 120 -7.43 5.48 6.09
C PHE A 120 -7.62 4.12 6.79
N ASN A 121 -6.79 3.80 7.78
CA ASN A 121 -6.87 2.51 8.48
C ASN A 121 -8.12 2.35 9.36
N CYS A 122 -8.78 3.43 9.76
CA CYS A 122 -10.06 3.39 10.48
C CYS A 122 -11.27 3.40 9.54
N LEU A 123 -11.12 3.95 8.32
CA LEU A 123 -12.20 4.09 7.35
C LEU A 123 -12.48 2.78 6.61
N ASN A 124 -13.08 1.79 7.28
CA ASN A 124 -13.65 0.54 6.73
C ASN A 124 -12.82 -0.22 5.64
N HIS A 125 -11.50 -0.01 5.58
CA HIS A 125 -10.60 -0.64 4.60
C HIS A 125 -9.97 -1.95 5.10
N TYR A 126 -10.10 -2.23 6.40
CA TYR A 126 -9.51 -3.41 7.06
C TYR A 126 -10.58 -4.22 7.78
N LYS A 127 -10.38 -5.53 7.87
CA LYS A 127 -11.22 -6.46 8.64
C LYS A 127 -10.38 -7.25 9.64
N SER A 128 -10.98 -7.64 10.76
CA SER A 128 -10.36 -8.58 11.69
C SER A 128 -10.41 -9.98 11.08
N VAL A 129 -9.29 -10.69 11.05
CA VAL A 129 -9.16 -12.04 10.48
C VAL A 129 -8.42 -12.90 11.48
N ASN A 130 -8.98 -14.08 11.81
CA ASN A 130 -8.26 -15.10 12.57
C ASN A 130 -7.11 -15.63 11.69
N VAL A 131 -5.88 -15.49 12.19
CA VAL A 131 -4.64 -15.89 11.50
C VAL A 131 -3.82 -16.85 12.37
N THR A 132 -4.47 -17.57 13.28
CA THR A 132 -3.81 -18.38 14.31
C THR A 132 -2.82 -19.37 13.69
N MET A 133 -3.24 -20.06 12.62
CA MET A 133 -2.41 -21.05 11.94
C MET A 133 -1.25 -20.41 11.18
N GLU A 134 -1.50 -19.31 10.47
CA GLU A 134 -0.48 -18.57 9.74
C GLU A 134 0.56 -17.98 10.68
N ALA A 135 0.12 -17.41 11.81
CA ALA A 135 0.98 -16.87 12.85
C ALA A 135 1.88 -17.95 13.45
N GLN A 136 1.32 -19.12 13.78
CA GLN A 136 2.10 -20.27 14.26
C GLN A 136 3.14 -20.71 13.23
N LYS A 137 2.77 -20.85 11.95
CA LYS A 137 3.71 -21.23 10.88
C LYS A 137 4.85 -20.22 10.73
N ILE A 138 4.53 -18.93 10.69
CA ILE A 138 5.50 -17.84 10.54
C ILE A 138 6.47 -17.82 11.72
N MET A 139 5.96 -17.78 12.94
CA MET A 139 6.77 -17.72 14.15
C MET A 139 7.60 -19.01 14.35
N SER A 140 7.03 -20.17 14.07
CA SER A 140 7.75 -21.45 14.06
C SER A 140 8.94 -21.44 13.09
N CYS A 141 8.80 -20.79 11.94
CA CYS A 141 9.89 -20.61 10.96
C CYS A 141 10.96 -19.65 11.47
N ILE A 142 10.57 -18.52 12.07
CA ILE A 142 11.50 -17.53 12.65
C ILE A 142 12.39 -18.19 13.73
N LEU A 143 11.81 -19.00 14.62
CA LEU A 143 12.56 -19.74 15.65
C LEU A 143 13.52 -20.78 15.06
N ARG A 144 13.07 -21.54 14.06
CA ARG A 144 13.88 -22.55 13.38
C ARG A 144 15.05 -21.96 12.61
N MET A 145 14.90 -20.72 12.14
CA MET A 145 15.96 -19.93 11.52
C MET A 145 16.80 -19.16 12.56
N HIS A 146 16.67 -19.51 13.84
CA HIS A 146 17.41 -18.93 14.97
C HIS A 146 17.30 -17.41 15.11
N GLU A 147 16.21 -16.81 14.60
CA GLU A 147 15.94 -15.38 14.73
C GLU A 147 17.10 -14.50 14.22
N ARG A 148 17.75 -14.89 13.10
CA ARG A 148 18.89 -14.16 12.50
C ARG A 148 18.59 -13.51 11.15
N TYR A 149 17.35 -13.59 10.68
CA TYR A 149 17.00 -13.23 9.31
C TYR A 149 15.76 -12.34 9.23
N GLY A 150 15.75 -11.48 8.22
CA GLY A 150 14.63 -10.58 7.96
C GLY A 150 13.49 -11.22 7.15
N THR A 151 12.43 -10.44 6.99
CA THR A 151 11.17 -10.82 6.34
C THR A 151 11.33 -11.52 4.99
N GLY A 152 12.26 -11.06 4.14
CA GLY A 152 12.46 -11.61 2.80
C GLY A 152 12.80 -13.10 2.81
N LEU A 153 13.84 -13.47 3.57
CA LEU A 153 14.30 -14.87 3.62
C LEU A 153 13.31 -15.77 4.36
N VAL A 154 12.67 -15.25 5.42
CA VAL A 154 11.61 -15.99 6.14
C VAL A 154 10.45 -16.33 5.19
N ILE A 155 10.00 -15.38 4.35
CA ILE A 155 8.96 -15.65 3.35
C ILE A 155 9.44 -16.66 2.30
N ASP A 156 10.68 -16.54 1.83
CA ASP A 156 11.22 -17.46 0.84
C ASP A 156 11.27 -18.91 1.37
N VAL A 157 11.65 -19.12 2.63
CA VAL A 157 11.60 -20.43 3.29
C VAL A 157 10.15 -20.93 3.42
N LEU A 158 9.24 -20.12 3.98
CA LEU A 158 7.83 -20.50 4.16
C LEU A 158 7.13 -20.89 2.85
N ARG A 159 7.49 -20.25 1.74
CA ARG A 159 6.91 -20.53 0.42
C ARG A 159 7.63 -21.65 -0.34
N GLY A 160 8.77 -22.13 0.15
CA GLY A 160 9.53 -23.18 -0.52
C GLY A 160 10.29 -22.67 -1.74
N ALA A 161 10.84 -21.46 -1.68
CA ALA A 161 11.65 -20.91 -2.76
C ALA A 161 12.91 -21.75 -2.98
N LYS A 162 13.36 -21.86 -4.23
CA LYS A 162 14.53 -22.64 -4.65
C LYS A 162 15.70 -21.71 -4.98
N THR A 163 16.09 -20.88 -4.02
CA THR A 163 17.24 -19.98 -4.18
C THR A 163 18.51 -20.65 -3.66
N GLN A 164 19.67 -20.31 -4.25
CA GLN A 164 20.96 -20.85 -3.81
C GLN A 164 21.19 -20.60 -2.31
N ARG A 165 20.87 -19.40 -1.84
CA ARG A 165 20.96 -19.01 -0.43
C ARG A 165 20.18 -19.92 0.54
N ILE A 166 19.06 -20.50 0.11
CA ILE A 166 18.28 -21.43 0.95
C ILE A 166 18.99 -22.79 1.06
N LEU A 167 19.64 -23.22 -0.03
CA LEU A 167 20.43 -24.45 -0.04
C LEU A 167 21.70 -24.28 0.81
N ASP A 168 22.41 -23.16 0.64
CA ASP A 168 23.65 -22.87 1.39
C ASP A 168 23.44 -22.77 2.91
N LEU A 169 22.21 -22.51 3.35
CA LEU A 169 21.81 -22.38 4.76
C LEU A 169 21.04 -23.61 5.27
N ASP A 170 20.92 -24.66 4.45
CA ASP A 170 20.16 -25.88 4.76
C ASP A 170 18.68 -25.65 5.13
N PHE A 171 18.12 -24.51 4.76
CA PHE A 171 16.73 -24.16 5.10
C PHE A 171 15.67 -24.96 4.34
N HIS A 172 16.08 -25.68 3.30
CA HIS A 172 15.25 -26.64 2.60
C HIS A 172 14.92 -27.87 3.45
N GLU A 173 15.70 -28.17 4.49
CA GLU A 173 15.47 -29.29 5.41
C GLU A 173 14.53 -28.94 6.58
N LEU A 174 14.27 -27.64 6.80
CA LEU A 174 13.40 -27.19 7.88
C LEU A 174 11.97 -27.69 7.68
N SER A 175 11.33 -28.15 8.76
CA SER A 175 9.92 -28.59 8.73
C SER A 175 8.93 -27.48 8.31
N THR A 176 9.35 -26.23 8.32
CA THR A 176 8.57 -25.07 7.89
C THR A 176 8.81 -24.69 6.42
N TYR A 177 9.74 -25.35 5.74
CA TYR A 177 10.02 -25.13 4.32
C TYR A 177 8.79 -25.48 3.48
N GLY A 178 8.31 -24.52 2.68
CA GLY A 178 7.16 -24.74 1.79
C GLY A 178 5.79 -24.89 2.48
N ILE A 179 5.69 -24.76 3.80
CA ILE A 179 4.44 -24.97 4.57
C ILE A 179 3.34 -23.92 4.27
N MET A 180 3.71 -22.83 3.58
CA MET A 180 2.84 -21.76 3.09
C MET A 180 2.98 -21.57 1.57
N ASN A 181 3.30 -22.61 0.80
CA ASN A 181 3.44 -22.53 -0.66
C ASN A 181 2.20 -22.00 -1.41
N SER A 182 1.01 -22.17 -0.83
CA SER A 182 -0.26 -21.69 -1.39
C SER A 182 -0.49 -20.19 -1.21
N TYR A 183 0.35 -19.52 -0.42
CA TYR A 183 0.24 -18.08 -0.14
C TYR A 183 1.15 -17.29 -1.09
N ASP A 184 0.65 -16.14 -1.53
CA ASP A 184 1.46 -15.14 -2.20
C ASP A 184 2.39 -14.43 -1.21
N LYS A 185 3.53 -13.93 -1.71
CA LYS A 185 4.53 -13.22 -0.90
C LYS A 185 3.92 -12.02 -0.17
N SER A 186 3.06 -11.24 -0.83
CA SER A 186 2.41 -10.07 -0.25
C SER A 186 1.52 -10.43 0.93
N ARG A 187 0.74 -11.51 0.85
CA ARG A 187 -0.09 -11.94 1.98
C ARG A 187 0.72 -12.29 3.21
N ILE A 188 1.81 -13.05 3.06
CA ILE A 188 2.68 -13.40 4.20
C ILE A 188 3.33 -12.13 4.76
N GLU A 189 3.78 -11.21 3.91
CA GLU A 189 4.36 -9.94 4.35
C GLU A 189 3.37 -9.10 5.17
N ILE A 190 2.10 -9.02 4.75
CA ILE A 190 1.05 -8.30 5.50
C ILE A 190 0.76 -9.00 6.84
N ILE A 191 0.73 -10.34 6.88
CA ILE A 191 0.53 -11.07 8.15
C ILE A 191 1.70 -10.79 9.11
N ILE A 192 2.95 -10.87 8.63
CA ILE A 192 4.13 -10.52 9.44
C ILE A 192 4.00 -9.09 9.96
N GLN A 193 3.61 -8.13 9.12
CA GLN A 193 3.39 -6.75 9.55
C GLN A 193 2.31 -6.64 10.63
N GLY A 194 1.19 -7.36 10.48
CA GLY A 194 0.13 -7.37 11.50
C GLY A 194 0.57 -8.01 12.81
N LEU A 195 1.42 -9.03 12.78
CA LEU A 195 2.03 -9.63 13.97
C LEU A 195 3.00 -8.67 14.67
N ILE A 196 3.71 -7.85 13.91
CA ILE A 196 4.56 -6.77 14.44
C ILE A 196 3.69 -5.68 15.06
N ASP A 197 2.62 -5.26 14.38
CA ASP A 197 1.68 -4.28 14.89
C ASP A 197 1.13 -4.67 16.27
N VAL A 198 0.79 -5.95 16.47
CA VAL A 198 0.25 -6.48 17.74
C VAL A 198 1.31 -7.03 18.69
N ASP A 199 2.60 -6.76 18.47
CA ASP A 199 3.71 -7.07 19.38
C ASP A 199 3.96 -8.58 19.60
N TYR A 200 3.71 -9.42 18.60
CA TYR A 200 4.08 -10.85 18.63
C TYR A 200 5.46 -11.11 18.02
N ILE A 201 5.88 -10.22 17.11
CA ILE A 201 7.16 -10.23 16.42
C ILE A 201 7.73 -8.83 16.53
N GLU A 202 9.04 -8.70 16.70
CA GLU A 202 9.74 -7.42 16.63
C GLU A 202 10.78 -7.45 15.50
N ARG A 203 11.11 -6.27 14.97
CA ARG A 203 12.21 -6.08 14.03
C ARG A 203 13.36 -5.40 14.74
N LEU A 204 14.52 -6.05 14.79
CA LEU A 204 15.74 -5.41 15.24
C LEU A 204 16.43 -4.68 14.09
N THR A 205 16.79 -3.43 14.36
CA THR A 205 17.33 -2.45 13.42
C THR A 205 18.85 -2.48 13.31
N ASP A 206 19.53 -3.39 14.03
CA ASP A 206 20.96 -3.62 13.90
C ASP A 206 21.28 -4.41 12.61
N GLN A 207 21.44 -3.62 11.54
CA GLN A 207 22.05 -3.95 10.25
C GLN A 207 21.30 -4.93 9.32
N TYR A 208 20.30 -5.70 9.75
CA TYR A 208 19.64 -6.68 8.85
C TYR A 208 18.11 -6.82 8.96
N ASN A 209 17.41 -5.90 9.64
CA ASN A 209 15.95 -5.97 9.84
C ASN A 209 15.50 -7.37 10.31
N ILE A 210 16.22 -7.89 11.31
CA ILE A 210 16.08 -9.26 11.79
C ILE A 210 14.73 -9.40 12.49
N LEU A 211 14.00 -10.48 12.20
CA LEU A 211 12.77 -10.80 12.90
C LEU A 211 13.08 -11.62 14.17
N LYS A 212 12.57 -11.15 15.30
CA LYS A 212 12.57 -11.88 16.58
C LYS A 212 11.16 -12.04 17.12
N ILE A 213 10.95 -13.05 17.94
CA ILE A 213 9.69 -13.29 18.63
C ILE A 213 9.75 -12.67 20.02
N THR A 214 8.74 -11.85 20.32
CA THR A 214 8.57 -11.22 21.62
C THR A 214 8.15 -12.25 22.67
N GLU A 215 8.22 -11.92 23.96
CA GLU A 215 7.72 -12.81 25.02
C GLU A 215 6.21 -13.13 24.87
N LYS A 216 5.45 -12.17 24.32
CA LYS A 216 4.05 -12.36 23.96
C LYS A 216 3.89 -13.40 22.84
N GLY A 217 4.71 -13.32 21.80
CA GLY A 217 4.72 -14.29 20.70
C GLY A 217 5.09 -15.70 21.17
N LYS A 218 6.09 -15.83 22.05
CA LYS A 218 6.49 -17.11 22.66
C LYS A 218 5.35 -17.71 23.49
N SER A 219 4.72 -16.89 24.33
CA SER A 219 3.57 -17.31 25.15
C SER A 219 2.41 -17.82 24.28
N PHE A 220 2.15 -17.17 23.15
CA PHE A 220 1.14 -17.61 22.19
C PHE A 220 1.44 -18.97 21.57
N LEU A 221 2.70 -19.24 21.21
CA LEU A 221 3.09 -20.54 20.66
C LEU A 221 2.89 -21.68 21.66
N ILE A 222 3.11 -21.41 22.95
CA ILE A 222 2.91 -22.38 24.04
C ILE A 222 1.41 -22.61 24.27
N ASN A 223 0.65 -21.53 24.44
CA ASN A 223 -0.77 -21.60 24.83
C ASN A 223 -1.70 -21.98 23.68
N ARG A 224 -1.27 -21.78 22.43
CA ARG A 224 -2.06 -22.01 21.21
C ARG A 224 -3.42 -21.31 21.23
N SER A 225 -3.48 -20.13 21.83
CA SER A 225 -4.68 -19.30 21.86
C SER A 225 -5.07 -18.83 20.46
N ASP A 226 -6.34 -18.45 20.27
CA ASP A 226 -6.76 -17.79 19.04
C ASP A 226 -6.08 -16.43 18.87
N LEU A 227 -5.68 -16.11 17.64
CA LEU A 227 -5.11 -14.83 17.26
C LEU A 227 -5.82 -14.26 16.04
N SER A 228 -6.34 -13.05 16.20
CA SER A 228 -6.89 -12.26 15.10
C SER A 228 -6.11 -10.96 14.92
N ILE A 229 -5.84 -10.59 13.68
CA ILE A 229 -5.17 -9.34 13.31
C ILE A 229 -6.03 -8.57 12.29
N ARG A 230 -5.75 -7.27 12.14
CA ARG A 230 -6.40 -6.46 11.09
C ARG A 230 -5.66 -6.67 9.77
N LEU A 231 -6.37 -7.12 8.75
CA LEU A 231 -5.86 -7.25 7.39
C LEU A 231 -6.64 -6.37 6.43
N PRO A 232 -6.01 -5.84 5.36
CA PRO A 232 -6.72 -5.16 4.30
C PRO A 232 -7.86 -6.06 3.81
N LYS A 233 -9.03 -5.47 3.57
CA LYS A 233 -10.06 -6.18 2.82
C LYS A 233 -9.46 -6.54 1.48
N GLU A 234 -9.60 -7.81 1.10
CA GLU A 234 -9.28 -8.20 -0.27
C GLU A 234 -10.03 -7.25 -1.18
N LYS A 235 -9.29 -6.64 -2.12
CA LYS A 235 -9.95 -6.01 -3.25
C LYS A 235 -10.78 -7.14 -3.82
N GLN A 236 -12.10 -7.06 -3.69
CA GLN A 236 -12.95 -7.82 -4.59
C GLN A 236 -12.37 -7.49 -5.95
N LYS A 237 -11.79 -8.48 -6.63
CA LYS A 237 -11.61 -8.36 -8.07
C LYS A 237 -12.98 -7.84 -8.50
N PRO A 238 -13.09 -6.64 -9.12
CA PRO A 238 -14.38 -6.22 -9.62
C PRO A 238 -14.86 -7.44 -10.37
N GLU A 239 -15.98 -8.03 -9.94
CA GLU A 239 -16.47 -9.29 -10.49
C GLU A 239 -16.34 -9.08 -11.98
N THR A 240 -15.37 -9.76 -12.56
CA THR A 240 -15.28 -9.79 -13.99
C THR A 240 -16.45 -10.71 -14.21
N ARG A 241 -17.64 -10.11 -14.38
CA ARG A 241 -18.66 -10.71 -15.19
C ARG A 241 -17.93 -10.95 -16.51
N THR A 242 -17.27 -12.08 -16.60
CA THR A 242 -17.09 -12.84 -17.82
C THR A 242 -18.49 -13.26 -18.24
N THR A 243 -19.33 -12.27 -18.53
CA THR A 243 -20.21 -12.39 -19.65
C THR A 243 -19.27 -12.22 -20.82
N VAL A 244 -18.82 -13.35 -21.35
CA VAL A 244 -18.48 -13.45 -22.77
C VAL A 244 -19.78 -13.13 -23.50
N HIS A 245 -20.14 -11.84 -23.57
CA HIS A 245 -20.98 -11.38 -24.65
C HIS A 245 -20.01 -11.29 -25.82
N GLU A 246 -20.27 -12.07 -26.86
CA GLU A 246 -19.75 -11.79 -28.19
C GLU A 246 -19.92 -10.29 -28.40
N VAL A 247 -18.79 -9.57 -28.39
CA VAL A 247 -18.83 -8.12 -28.55
C VAL A 247 -19.33 -7.91 -29.95
N ASP A 248 -20.54 -7.35 -30.05
CA ASP A 248 -21.13 -6.98 -31.32
C ASP A 248 -20.15 -6.09 -32.07
N THR A 249 -19.56 -6.65 -33.13
CA THR A 249 -18.48 -6.01 -33.87
C THR A 249 -18.98 -4.78 -34.62
N ASP A 250 -20.25 -4.78 -35.01
CA ASP A 250 -20.87 -3.73 -35.81
C ASP A 250 -21.17 -2.52 -34.93
N LEU A 251 -21.76 -2.74 -33.75
CA LEU A 251 -21.92 -1.69 -32.74
C LEU A 251 -20.57 -1.13 -32.30
N LEU A 252 -19.57 -1.98 -32.03
CA LEU A 252 -18.24 -1.52 -31.63
C LEU A 252 -17.60 -0.64 -32.71
N GLN A 253 -17.80 -0.98 -34.00
CA GLN A 253 -17.28 -0.20 -35.11
C GLN A 253 -18.01 1.14 -35.25
N ALA A 254 -19.33 1.17 -35.06
CA ALA A 254 -20.11 2.41 -35.02
C ALA A 254 -19.65 3.34 -33.88
N LEU A 255 -19.48 2.82 -32.67
CA LEU A 255 -19.00 3.58 -31.52
C LEU A 255 -17.55 4.08 -31.71
N LYS A 256 -16.69 3.28 -32.37
CA LYS A 256 -15.33 3.72 -32.75
C LYS A 256 -15.36 4.85 -33.77
N SER A 257 -16.29 4.83 -34.72
CA SER A 257 -16.47 5.87 -35.74
C SER A 257 -16.83 7.21 -35.08
N ILE A 258 -17.85 7.22 -34.22
CA ILE A 258 -18.28 8.42 -33.48
C ILE A 258 -17.16 8.94 -32.57
N ARG A 259 -16.46 8.03 -31.87
CA ARG A 259 -15.31 8.41 -31.04
C ARG A 259 -14.24 9.11 -31.86
N LYS A 260 -13.94 8.62 -33.07
CA LYS A 260 -12.96 9.22 -33.97
C LYS A 260 -13.42 10.60 -34.45
N GLU A 261 -14.67 10.72 -34.89
CA GLU A 261 -15.22 12.01 -35.33
C GLU A 261 -15.15 13.08 -34.23
N LEU A 262 -15.49 12.73 -32.99
CA LEU A 262 -15.44 13.64 -31.85
C LEU A 262 -14.01 14.02 -31.45
N ALA A 263 -13.08 13.08 -31.59
CA ALA A 263 -11.66 13.32 -31.37
C ALA A 263 -11.07 14.25 -32.43
N ASP A 264 -11.38 14.01 -33.70
CA ASP A 264 -10.91 14.82 -34.83
C ASP A 264 -11.45 16.26 -34.72
N LYS A 265 -12.74 16.44 -34.38
CA LYS A 265 -13.33 17.76 -34.11
C LYS A 265 -12.64 18.54 -32.97
N ARG A 266 -12.00 17.84 -32.03
CA ARG A 266 -11.30 18.44 -30.88
C ARG A 266 -9.79 18.47 -31.03
N GLY A 267 -9.23 17.90 -32.11
CA GLY A 267 -7.79 17.77 -32.29
C GLY A 267 -7.10 16.94 -31.21
N VAL A 268 -7.79 15.94 -30.64
CA VAL A 268 -7.26 15.09 -29.56
C VAL A 268 -7.27 13.62 -29.98
N PRO A 269 -6.35 12.78 -29.46
CA PRO A 269 -6.40 11.35 -29.70
C PRO A 269 -7.74 10.69 -29.26
N PRO A 270 -8.29 9.71 -30.02
CA PRO A 270 -9.58 9.05 -29.74
C PRO A 270 -9.77 8.52 -28.32
N PHE A 271 -8.73 7.95 -27.72
CA PHE A 271 -8.80 7.39 -26.37
C PHE A 271 -9.07 8.44 -25.28
N ILE A 272 -8.84 9.73 -25.55
CA ILE A 272 -9.16 10.83 -24.63
C ILE A 272 -10.68 11.00 -24.49
N ILE A 273 -11.44 10.78 -25.58
CA ILE A 273 -12.91 10.77 -25.56
C ILE A 273 -13.38 9.59 -24.71
N PHE A 274 -13.10 8.36 -25.16
CA PHE A 274 -13.36 7.12 -24.42
C PHE A 274 -12.29 6.06 -24.69
N SER A 275 -11.90 5.31 -23.66
CA SER A 275 -10.98 4.17 -23.82
C SER A 275 -11.66 3.03 -24.59
N ASP A 276 -10.89 2.12 -25.17
CA ASP A 276 -11.46 0.91 -25.81
C ASP A 276 -12.25 0.06 -24.81
N VAL A 277 -11.80 0.02 -23.55
CA VAL A 277 -12.52 -0.65 -22.47
C VAL A 277 -13.92 -0.05 -22.28
N SER A 278 -14.04 1.27 -22.34
CA SER A 278 -15.33 1.95 -22.22
C SER A 278 -16.27 1.60 -23.38
N LEU A 279 -15.76 1.52 -24.62
CA LEU A 279 -16.59 1.17 -25.78
C LEU A 279 -17.07 -0.28 -25.73
N ILE A 280 -16.20 -1.21 -25.32
CA ILE A 280 -16.58 -2.62 -25.15
C ILE A 280 -17.64 -2.77 -24.05
N ASP A 281 -17.50 -2.01 -22.97
CA ASP A 281 -18.45 -2.00 -21.86
C ASP A 281 -19.80 -1.35 -22.28
N MET A 282 -19.80 -0.35 -23.17
CA MET A 282 -21.02 0.18 -23.80
C MET A 282 -21.71 -0.87 -24.67
N CYS A 283 -20.97 -1.64 -25.47
CA CYS A 283 -21.54 -2.74 -26.28
C CYS A 283 -22.17 -3.81 -25.38
N SER A 284 -21.56 -4.07 -24.21
CA SER A 284 -22.04 -5.08 -23.27
C SER A 284 -23.28 -4.61 -22.49
N LEU A 285 -23.32 -3.35 -22.08
CA LEU A 285 -24.39 -2.80 -21.25
C LEU A 285 -25.55 -2.21 -22.05
N MET A 286 -25.34 -1.84 -23.31
CA MET A 286 -26.30 -1.16 -24.19
C MET A 286 -27.14 -0.10 -23.45
N PRO A 287 -26.51 0.91 -22.83
CA PRO A 287 -27.22 1.91 -22.04
C PRO A 287 -28.23 2.69 -22.90
N ARG A 288 -29.45 2.84 -22.38
CA ARG A 288 -30.57 3.54 -23.05
C ARG A 288 -30.95 4.86 -22.40
N ASN A 289 -30.26 5.25 -21.34
CA ASN A 289 -30.50 6.53 -20.69
C ASN A 289 -29.23 7.05 -20.00
N PRO A 290 -29.18 8.34 -19.62
CA PRO A 290 -28.01 8.94 -18.97
C PRO A 290 -27.58 8.24 -17.67
N GLU A 291 -28.52 7.69 -16.90
CA GLU A 291 -28.22 6.99 -15.65
C GLU A 291 -27.49 5.67 -15.91
N GLN A 292 -27.96 4.89 -16.89
CA GLN A 292 -27.30 3.67 -17.35
C GLN A 292 -25.95 3.97 -18.00
N PHE A 293 -25.84 5.09 -18.72
CA PHE A 293 -24.58 5.49 -19.33
C PHE A 293 -23.50 5.84 -18.30
N LEU A 294 -23.89 6.35 -17.11
CA LEU A 294 -22.96 6.57 -15.99
C LEU A 294 -22.45 5.27 -15.35
N ALA A 295 -23.14 4.15 -15.54
CA ALA A 295 -22.70 2.84 -15.04
C ALA A 295 -21.57 2.22 -15.89
N VAL A 296 -21.35 2.73 -17.10
CA VAL A 296 -20.28 2.28 -18.02
C VAL A 296 -18.90 2.64 -17.46
N LYS A 297 -17.98 1.67 -17.48
CA LYS A 297 -16.60 1.87 -17.01
C LYS A 297 -15.89 3.00 -17.75
N GLY A 298 -15.39 3.97 -16.99
CA GLY A 298 -14.64 5.11 -17.52
C GLY A 298 -15.53 6.28 -18.01
N VAL A 299 -16.84 6.20 -17.79
CA VAL A 299 -17.77 7.32 -17.95
C VAL A 299 -17.94 8.04 -16.62
N GLY A 300 -17.63 9.33 -16.59
CA GLY A 300 -17.94 10.22 -15.47
C GLY A 300 -18.91 11.32 -15.89
N LYS A 301 -19.46 12.07 -14.93
CA LYS A 301 -20.46 13.14 -15.18
C LYS A 301 -20.06 14.09 -16.32
N LYS A 302 -18.82 14.57 -16.30
CA LYS A 302 -18.30 15.47 -17.35
C LYS A 302 -18.29 14.83 -18.75
N LYS A 303 -18.00 13.52 -18.85
CA LYS A 303 -18.02 12.82 -20.15
C LYS A 303 -19.44 12.52 -20.62
N LEU A 304 -20.35 12.21 -19.69
CA LEU A 304 -21.77 12.11 -19.99
C LEU A 304 -22.30 13.43 -20.56
N GLU A 305 -22.01 14.55 -19.91
CA GLU A 305 -22.43 15.89 -20.37
C GLU A 305 -21.86 16.23 -21.75
N LEU A 306 -20.58 15.93 -21.99
CA LEU A 306 -19.89 16.33 -23.22
C LEU A 306 -20.15 15.43 -24.41
N TYR A 307 -20.36 14.13 -24.19
CA TYR A 307 -20.39 13.12 -25.25
C TYR A 307 -21.58 12.15 -25.15
N GLY A 308 -22.26 12.09 -24.01
CA GLY A 308 -23.24 11.05 -23.71
C GLY A 308 -24.38 11.00 -24.73
N ALA A 309 -24.87 12.15 -25.19
CA ALA A 309 -25.96 12.22 -26.16
C ALA A 309 -25.62 11.46 -27.47
N GLN A 310 -24.44 11.69 -28.05
CA GLN A 310 -24.03 11.09 -29.33
C GLN A 310 -23.84 9.58 -29.24
N PHE A 311 -23.29 9.11 -28.12
CA PHE A 311 -23.11 7.67 -27.91
C PHE A 311 -24.43 6.98 -27.57
N LEU A 312 -25.32 7.62 -26.81
CA LEU A 312 -26.65 7.09 -26.53
C LEU A 312 -27.51 7.03 -27.80
N GLU A 313 -27.43 8.03 -28.67
CA GLU A 313 -28.12 8.07 -29.96
C GLU A 313 -27.66 6.91 -30.86
N CYS A 314 -26.34 6.72 -31.01
CA CYS A 314 -25.78 5.59 -31.74
C CYS A 314 -26.24 4.22 -31.23
N ILE A 315 -26.33 4.07 -29.91
CA ILE A 315 -26.78 2.82 -29.29
C ILE A 315 -28.29 2.64 -29.50
N HIS A 316 -29.09 3.71 -29.51
CA HIS A 316 -30.52 3.63 -29.82
C HIS A 316 -30.79 3.30 -31.29
N GLU A 317 -30.03 3.87 -32.22
CA GLU A 317 -30.18 3.58 -33.65
C GLU A 317 -29.76 2.14 -34.00
N TYR A 318 -28.90 1.53 -33.17
CA TYR A 318 -28.43 0.18 -33.35
C TYR A 318 -29.41 -0.90 -32.86
N ILE A 319 -30.25 -0.58 -31.88
CA ILE A 319 -31.22 -1.51 -31.24
C ILE A 319 -32.52 -1.58 -32.03
#